data_AF-A0A945FXN1-F1
#
_entry.id   AF-A0A945FXN1-F1
#
_cell.length_a   1.000
_cell.length_b   1.000
_cell.length_c   1.000
_cell.angle_alpha   90.00
_cell.angle_beta   90.00
_cell.angle_gamma   90.00
#
_symmetry.space_group_name_H-M   'P 1'
#
loop_
_entity.id
_entity.type
_entity.pdbx_description
1 polymer ?
#
loop_
_entity_poly.entity_id
_entity_poly.type
_entity_poly.pdbx_seq_one_letter_code
_entity_poly.pdbx_strand_id
1 'polypeptide(L)'
;VIGDQIDQRKILRRLAELQYTRNDVELKRGTYRVRGEVIDIHPADSEREAVRIELFDSEVEQLSHFDPLTGEILKRVKRITVYPKTHYVTPREKILESLEEIKVELQVRLAQLTELNKLVEAQRLEQRVNYDMEMMLELGYCSGIENYSRYLSGRQPGEAPPTLFEYLPDDALLFIDESHVSIPQIGGMYKGDRSRKETLVEYGFRLPSALDNRPLQFEEFEALAPQAVFVSATPGKYEGEHSGAVVEQVVRPTGLVDPTIEIKPATTQVDDLLSEINERVKLSERVLVTTLTKRMSEDLTEYLAEHGVRVRYLHSDIDTVERMEIIRDLRLGEFDVLVGINLLREGLDMPEVSLVAILDADKEGFLRSDRALIQTIGRAARNVSGKAILYADKVTDSMRRAIDETERRREKQTEHNKIHGITPKGIVKNITDVMDMGQGSVSTRKFARVAEDSPDYHDLTPRQLKGKLKLLDNKMYEHARNLEFEEAAAVRDEIEKLKKIHYLEEA
;
A
#
# COMPACT_ATOMS: atom_id res chain seq x y z
N VAL A 1 -5.59 -22.82 27.54
CA VAL A 1 -4.34 -23.59 27.68
C VAL A 1 -4.72 -25.03 27.91
N ILE A 2 -3.91 -26.02 27.49
CA ILE A 2 -4.19 -27.43 27.82
C ILE A 2 -4.25 -27.58 29.35
N GLY A 3 -5.26 -28.29 29.85
CA GLY A 3 -5.55 -28.49 31.27
C GLY A 3 -6.39 -27.39 31.94
N ASP A 4 -6.76 -26.33 31.21
CA ASP A 4 -7.64 -25.30 31.77
C ASP A 4 -9.05 -25.85 31.96
N GLN A 5 -9.62 -25.60 33.15
CA GLN A 5 -11.01 -25.94 33.49
C GLN A 5 -11.95 -24.85 32.96
N ILE A 6 -12.60 -25.11 31.83
CA ILE A 6 -13.51 -24.19 31.16
C ILE A 6 -14.63 -24.94 30.41
N ASP A 7 -15.87 -24.56 30.70
CA ASP A 7 -17.06 -25.06 29.99
C ASP A 7 -17.07 -24.54 28.53
N GLN A 8 -17.43 -25.42 27.59
CA GLN A 8 -17.69 -25.09 26.20
C GLN A 8 -18.53 -23.81 26.05
N ARG A 9 -19.64 -23.68 26.78
CA ARG A 9 -20.54 -22.52 26.65
C ARG A 9 -19.84 -21.20 26.96
N LYS A 10 -18.87 -21.23 27.89
CA LYS A 10 -18.07 -20.06 28.25
C LYS A 10 -17.11 -19.68 27.12
N ILE A 11 -16.50 -20.65 26.45
CA ILE A 11 -15.67 -20.41 25.25
C ILE A 11 -16.53 -19.76 24.15
N LEU A 12 -17.71 -20.33 23.84
CA LEU A 12 -18.57 -19.81 22.78
C LEU A 12 -19.04 -18.38 23.05
N ARG A 13 -19.41 -18.08 24.30
CA ARG A 13 -19.77 -16.72 24.70
C ARG A 13 -18.60 -15.76 24.50
N ARG A 14 -17.38 -16.16 24.89
CA ARG A 14 -16.19 -15.34 24.71
C ARG A 14 -15.86 -15.10 23.23
N LEU A 15 -16.05 -16.09 22.36
CA LEU A 15 -15.88 -15.92 20.91
C LEU A 15 -16.90 -14.93 20.33
N ALA A 16 -18.15 -14.99 20.78
CA ALA A 16 -19.17 -14.01 20.40
C ALA A 16 -18.82 -12.59 20.88
N GLU A 17 -18.32 -12.44 22.12
CA GLU A 17 -17.81 -11.15 22.64
C GLU A 17 -16.65 -10.61 21.79
N LEU A 18 -15.77 -11.50 21.29
CA LEU A 18 -14.70 -11.19 20.35
C LEU A 18 -15.20 -10.97 18.90
N GLN A 19 -16.52 -10.93 18.68
CA GLN A 19 -17.21 -10.70 17.41
C GLN A 19 -17.05 -11.81 16.36
N TYR A 20 -16.68 -13.03 16.79
CA TYR A 20 -16.69 -14.18 15.90
C TYR A 20 -18.13 -14.65 15.65
N THR A 21 -18.40 -15.09 14.42
CA THR A 21 -19.73 -15.56 14.02
C THR A 21 -19.77 -17.08 14.04
N ARG A 22 -20.81 -17.69 14.62
CA ARG A 22 -21.00 -19.14 14.51
C ARG A 22 -21.42 -19.53 13.10
N ASN A 23 -20.73 -20.48 12.48
CA ASN A 23 -21.10 -21.06 11.21
C ASN A 23 -20.73 -22.55 11.19
N ASP A 24 -21.71 -23.41 11.45
CA ASP A 24 -21.47 -24.85 11.59
C ASP A 24 -21.20 -25.55 10.24
N VAL A 25 -21.57 -24.92 9.13
CA VAL A 25 -21.43 -25.46 7.77
C VAL A 25 -20.05 -25.14 7.21
N GLU A 26 -19.59 -23.90 7.38
CA GLU A 26 -18.43 -23.37 6.66
C GLU A 26 -17.54 -22.57 7.61
N LEU A 27 -16.29 -23.03 7.75
CA LEU A 27 -15.31 -22.41 8.65
C LEU A 27 -14.50 -21.36 7.88
N LYS A 28 -15.01 -20.12 7.86
CA LYS A 28 -14.34 -18.97 7.25
C LYS A 28 -13.54 -18.19 8.28
N ARG A 29 -12.60 -17.38 7.82
CA ARG A 29 -11.88 -16.41 8.66
C ARG A 29 -12.86 -15.56 9.49
N GLY A 30 -12.65 -15.52 10.80
CA GLY A 30 -13.52 -14.82 11.74
C GLY A 30 -14.82 -15.56 12.11
N THR A 31 -14.91 -16.87 11.82
CA THR A 31 -16.02 -17.73 12.26
C THR A 31 -15.54 -18.88 13.15
N TYR A 32 -16.49 -19.53 13.81
CA TYR A 32 -16.26 -20.77 14.56
C TYR A 32 -17.40 -21.76 14.33
N ARG A 33 -17.12 -23.05 14.54
CA ARG A 33 -18.11 -24.13 14.52
C ARG A 33 -17.94 -25.05 15.71
N VAL A 34 -19.01 -25.75 16.08
CA VAL A 34 -19.01 -26.67 17.22
C VAL A 34 -19.49 -28.05 16.79
N ARG A 35 -18.71 -29.09 17.10
CA ARG A 35 -19.03 -30.49 16.80
C ARG A 35 -18.78 -31.34 18.04
N GLY A 36 -19.82 -31.58 18.83
CA GLY A 36 -19.69 -32.27 20.11
C GLY A 36 -18.77 -31.49 21.06
N GLU A 37 -17.68 -32.10 21.48
CA GLU A 37 -16.67 -31.49 22.37
C GLU A 37 -15.57 -30.73 21.61
N VAL A 38 -15.64 -30.71 20.28
CA VAL A 38 -14.66 -30.06 19.41
C VAL A 38 -15.17 -28.67 19.01
N ILE A 39 -14.36 -27.64 19.26
CA ILE A 39 -14.60 -26.26 18.81
C ILE A 39 -13.51 -25.92 17.80
N ASP A 40 -13.91 -25.68 16.56
CA ASP A 40 -13.03 -25.18 15.51
C ASP A 40 -13.23 -23.67 15.35
N ILE A 41 -12.15 -22.92 15.33
CA ILE A 41 -12.12 -21.46 15.20
C ILE A 41 -11.19 -21.12 14.05
N HIS A 42 -11.59 -20.25 13.13
CA HIS A 42 -10.66 -19.67 12.16
C HIS A 42 -10.32 -18.25 12.61
N PRO A 43 -9.12 -18.02 13.19
CA PRO A 43 -8.75 -16.72 13.74
C PRO A 43 -8.76 -15.61 12.70
N ALA A 44 -9.15 -14.41 13.10
CA ALA A 44 -9.22 -13.26 12.19
C ALA A 44 -7.84 -12.72 11.78
N ASP A 45 -6.77 -13.08 12.49
CA ASP A 45 -5.37 -12.77 12.21
C ASP A 45 -4.66 -13.87 11.41
N SER A 46 -5.32 -15.01 11.16
CA SER A 46 -4.74 -16.15 10.45
C SER A 46 -5.32 -16.27 9.03
N GLU A 47 -4.44 -16.31 8.04
CA GLU A 47 -4.83 -16.54 6.65
C GLU A 47 -5.04 -18.03 6.34
N ARG A 48 -4.22 -18.90 6.93
CA ARG A 48 -4.10 -20.32 6.53
C ARG A 48 -4.56 -21.30 7.60
N GLU A 49 -4.19 -21.06 8.85
CA GLU A 49 -4.36 -22.04 9.91
C GLU A 49 -5.63 -21.74 10.72
N ALA A 50 -6.49 -22.74 10.87
CA ALA A 50 -7.53 -22.73 11.87
C ALA A 50 -7.05 -23.39 13.17
N VAL A 51 -7.79 -23.15 14.24
CA VAL A 51 -7.52 -23.66 15.59
C VAL A 51 -8.62 -24.62 15.97
N ARG A 52 -8.24 -25.79 16.48
CA ARG A 52 -9.13 -26.77 17.07
C ARG A 52 -8.87 -26.86 18.57
N ILE A 53 -9.96 -26.77 19.34
CA ILE A 53 -10.01 -26.98 20.78
C ILE A 53 -10.82 -28.24 21.03
N GLU A 54 -10.20 -29.26 21.59
CA GLU A 54 -10.86 -30.50 21.99
C GLU A 54 -11.03 -30.45 23.51
N LEU A 55 -12.28 -30.58 23.95
CA LEU A 55 -12.64 -30.62 25.37
C LEU A 55 -12.87 -32.07 25.80
N PHE A 56 -12.61 -32.36 27.07
CA PHE A 56 -13.08 -33.54 27.75
C PHE A 56 -13.84 -33.08 29.00
N ASP A 57 -15.15 -33.27 29.03
CA ASP A 57 -16.06 -32.67 30.02
C ASP A 57 -15.90 -31.13 30.13
N SER A 58 -15.18 -30.65 31.14
CA SER A 58 -14.93 -29.22 31.41
C SER A 58 -13.44 -28.88 31.36
N GLU A 59 -12.62 -29.72 30.72
CA GLU A 59 -11.17 -29.53 30.60
C GLU A 59 -10.75 -29.42 29.13
N VAL A 60 -9.81 -28.52 28.84
CA VAL A 60 -9.15 -28.47 27.53
C VAL A 60 -8.12 -29.60 27.43
N GLU A 61 -8.46 -30.66 26.69
CA GLU A 61 -7.59 -31.82 26.51
C GLU A 61 -6.51 -31.57 25.45
N GLN A 62 -6.90 -31.02 24.31
CA GLN A 62 -5.99 -30.83 23.18
C GLN A 62 -6.23 -29.50 22.46
N LEU A 63 -5.13 -28.88 22.06
CA LEU A 63 -5.11 -27.70 21.20
C LEU A 63 -4.25 -27.98 19.97
N SER A 64 -4.79 -27.70 18.79
CA SER A 64 -4.07 -27.90 17.53
C SER A 64 -4.36 -26.82 16.51
N HIS A 65 -3.36 -26.51 15.69
CA HIS A 65 -3.57 -25.83 14.42
C HIS A 65 -3.82 -26.86 13.34
N PHE A 66 -4.78 -26.57 12.47
CA PHE A 66 -5.19 -27.46 11.40
C PHE A 66 -5.58 -26.65 10.15
N ASP A 67 -5.59 -27.32 9.01
CA ASP A 67 -6.06 -26.77 7.75
C ASP A 67 -7.61 -26.76 7.73
N PRO A 68 -8.27 -25.58 7.65
CA PRO A 68 -9.74 -25.49 7.71
C PRO A 68 -10.45 -26.21 6.55
N LEU A 69 -9.77 -26.45 5.42
CA LEU A 69 -10.35 -27.10 4.25
C LEU A 69 -10.20 -28.62 4.31
N THR A 70 -8.97 -29.11 4.50
CA THR A 70 -8.68 -30.56 4.48
C THR A 70 -8.93 -31.23 5.82
N GLY A 71 -8.93 -30.46 6.91
CA GLY A 71 -8.99 -30.99 8.27
C GLY A 71 -7.67 -31.55 8.79
N GLU A 72 -6.59 -31.47 8.02
CA GLU A 72 -5.27 -31.98 8.41
C GLU A 72 -4.71 -31.21 9.61
N ILE A 73 -4.28 -31.94 10.65
CA ILE A 73 -3.64 -31.35 11.82
C ILE A 73 -2.19 -31.02 11.48
N LEU A 74 -1.86 -29.73 11.52
CA LEU A 74 -0.52 -29.22 11.19
C LEU A 74 0.43 -29.30 12.40
N LYS A 75 -0.03 -28.84 13.56
CA LYS A 75 0.76 -28.84 14.81
C LYS A 75 -0.13 -28.88 16.04
N ARG A 76 0.32 -29.57 17.09
CA ARG A 76 -0.29 -29.53 18.43
C ARG A 76 0.48 -28.56 19.32
N VAL A 77 -0.23 -27.79 20.14
CA VAL A 77 0.35 -26.71 20.94
C VAL A 77 -0.19 -26.72 22.36
N LYS A 78 0.55 -26.18 23.33
CA LYS A 78 0.09 -26.14 24.74
C LYS A 78 -0.82 -24.96 25.04
N ARG A 79 -0.71 -23.88 24.27
CA ARG A 79 -1.44 -22.61 24.47
C ARG A 79 -1.75 -21.99 23.11
N ILE A 80 -2.94 -21.42 23.00
CA ILE A 80 -3.38 -20.61 21.86
C ILE A 80 -3.97 -19.32 22.42
N THR A 81 -3.70 -18.21 21.73
CA THR A 81 -4.33 -16.91 21.96
C THR A 81 -5.19 -16.61 20.75
N VAL A 82 -6.46 -16.26 20.96
CA VAL A 82 -7.37 -15.84 19.90
C VAL A 82 -7.64 -14.35 20.07
N TYR A 83 -7.25 -13.55 19.07
CA TYR A 83 -7.46 -12.12 19.07
C TYR A 83 -8.88 -11.75 18.60
N PRO A 84 -9.41 -10.58 18.98
CA PRO A 84 -10.69 -10.09 18.51
C PRO A 84 -10.76 -10.00 16.97
N LYS A 85 -11.96 -10.19 16.40
CA LYS A 85 -12.16 -10.08 14.94
C LYS A 85 -11.96 -8.67 14.39
N THR A 86 -12.14 -7.66 15.23
CA THR A 86 -12.05 -6.24 14.87
C THR A 86 -11.26 -5.48 15.93
N HIS A 87 -10.58 -4.40 15.53
CA HIS A 87 -9.87 -3.52 16.46
C HIS A 87 -10.81 -2.65 17.31
N TYR A 88 -12.12 -2.62 16.99
CA TYR A 88 -13.13 -1.86 17.73
C TYR A 88 -13.94 -2.71 18.71
N VAL A 89 -13.48 -3.93 19.05
CA VAL A 89 -14.19 -4.74 20.05
C VAL A 89 -14.17 -4.02 21.39
N THR A 90 -15.36 -3.64 21.84
CA THR A 90 -15.57 -2.84 23.05
C THR A 90 -16.46 -3.63 24.03
N PRO A 91 -16.15 -3.66 25.34
CA PRO A 91 -17.02 -4.31 26.33
C PRO A 91 -18.44 -3.71 26.34
N ARG A 92 -19.45 -4.54 26.62
CA ARG A 92 -20.87 -4.10 26.63
C ARG A 92 -21.13 -2.93 27.59
N GLU A 93 -20.50 -2.94 28.76
CA GLU A 93 -20.60 -1.85 29.74
C GLU A 93 -20.16 -0.52 29.14
N LYS A 94 -19.02 -0.51 28.44
CA LYS A 94 -18.47 0.69 27.79
C LYS A 94 -19.35 1.18 26.63
N ILE A 95 -20.00 0.27 25.91
CA ILE A 95 -20.98 0.63 24.87
C ILE A 95 -22.18 1.35 25.52
N LEU A 96 -22.74 0.80 26.61
CA LEU A 96 -23.88 1.42 27.29
C LEU A 96 -23.55 2.82 27.84
N GLU A 97 -22.37 3.00 28.43
CA GLU A 97 -21.88 4.32 28.85
C GLU A 97 -21.77 5.28 27.66
N SER A 98 -21.16 4.81 26.56
CA SER A 98 -20.97 5.61 25.34
C SER A 98 -22.31 6.05 24.73
N LEU A 99 -23.34 5.22 24.78
CA LEU A 99 -24.67 5.55 24.27
C LEU A 99 -25.28 6.75 24.99
N GLU A 100 -25.09 6.88 26.30
CA GLU A 100 -25.58 8.04 27.05
C GLU A 100 -24.87 9.32 26.63
N GLU A 101 -23.55 9.27 26.42
CA GLU A 101 -22.79 10.43 25.94
C GLU A 101 -23.15 10.82 24.50
N ILE A 102 -23.40 9.83 23.63
CA ILE A 102 -23.84 10.05 22.24
C ILE A 102 -25.23 10.71 22.21
N LYS A 103 -26.16 10.27 23.07
CA LYS A 103 -27.50 10.88 23.18
C LYS A 103 -27.40 12.36 23.57
N VAL A 104 -26.54 12.69 24.54
CA VAL A 104 -26.34 14.07 24.99
C VAL A 104 -25.78 14.94 23.84
N GLU A 105 -24.76 14.47 23.13
CA GLU A 105 -24.21 15.21 21.98
C GLU A 105 -25.25 15.39 20.87
N LEU A 106 -26.03 14.35 20.57
CA LEU A 106 -27.11 14.40 19.59
C LEU A 106 -28.11 15.48 19.94
N GLN A 107 -28.61 15.53 21.18
CA GLN A 107 -29.57 16.55 21.62
C GLN A 107 -29.03 17.97 21.44
N VAL A 108 -27.78 18.21 21.86
CA VAL A 108 -27.13 19.52 21.70
C VAL A 108 -27.00 19.88 20.22
N ARG A 109 -26.59 18.92 19.37
CA ARG A 109 -26.40 19.18 17.95
C ARG A 109 -27.73 19.42 17.22
N LEU A 110 -28.79 18.69 17.56
CA LEU A 110 -30.12 18.89 16.98
C LEU A 110 -30.71 20.26 17.34
N ALA A 111 -30.51 20.72 18.58
CA ALA A 111 -30.92 22.07 18.99
C ALA A 111 -30.22 23.14 18.14
N GLN A 112 -28.89 23.03 17.98
CA GLN A 112 -28.11 23.95 17.13
C GLN A 112 -28.59 23.96 15.68
N LEU A 113 -28.81 22.78 15.07
CA LEU A 113 -29.27 22.70 13.67
C LEU A 113 -30.68 23.29 13.50
N THR A 114 -31.56 23.08 14.49
CA THR A 114 -32.92 23.62 14.49
C THR A 114 -32.92 25.14 14.63
N GLU A 115 -32.11 25.70 15.54
CA GLU A 115 -31.92 27.15 15.69
C GLU A 115 -31.40 27.82 14.40
N LEU A 116 -30.56 27.10 13.64
CA LEU A 116 -30.03 27.55 12.35
C LEU A 116 -30.98 27.28 11.17
N ASN A 117 -32.22 26.82 11.41
CA ASN A 117 -33.18 26.40 10.37
C ASN A 117 -32.67 25.30 9.41
N LYS A 118 -31.68 24.51 9.82
CA LYS A 118 -31.15 23.35 9.08
C LYS A 118 -31.96 22.08 9.41
N LEU A 119 -33.25 22.12 9.09
CA LEU A 119 -34.23 21.09 9.50
C LEU A 119 -33.99 19.73 8.83
N VAL A 120 -33.54 19.72 7.56
CA VAL A 120 -33.26 18.48 6.82
C VAL A 120 -32.03 17.78 7.39
N GLU A 121 -30.99 18.55 7.72
CA GLU A 121 -29.78 18.07 8.37
C GLU A 121 -30.08 17.53 9.76
N ALA A 122 -30.93 18.21 10.54
CA ALA A 122 -31.35 17.75 11.86
C ALA A 122 -32.09 16.40 11.78
N GLN A 123 -33.11 16.31 10.91
CA GLN A 123 -33.87 15.06 10.71
C GLN A 123 -32.96 13.91 10.26
N ARG A 124 -32.05 14.17 9.31
CA ARG A 124 -31.09 13.19 8.80
C ARG A 124 -30.18 12.67 9.91
N LEU A 125 -29.64 13.58 10.72
CA LEU A 125 -28.73 13.24 11.81
C LEU A 125 -29.44 12.40 12.87
N GLU A 126 -30.65 12.83 13.28
CA GLU A 126 -31.46 12.12 14.27
C GLU A 126 -31.77 10.68 13.84
N GLN A 127 -32.29 10.50 12.62
CA GLN A 127 -32.60 9.16 12.10
C GLN A 127 -31.37 8.25 12.07
N ARG A 128 -30.24 8.80 11.60
CA ARG A 128 -28.99 8.04 11.47
C ARG A 128 -28.44 7.62 12.83
N VAL A 129 -28.33 8.54 13.78
CA VAL A 129 -27.75 8.28 15.09
C VAL A 129 -28.65 7.37 15.91
N ASN A 130 -29.97 7.55 15.88
CA ASN A 130 -30.90 6.65 16.57
C ASN A 130 -30.81 5.21 16.05
N TYR A 131 -30.75 5.02 14.74
CA TYR A 131 -30.52 3.70 14.15
C TYR A 131 -29.18 3.10 14.57
N ASP A 132 -28.09 3.87 14.51
CA ASP A 132 -26.77 3.40 14.94
C ASP A 132 -26.77 3.01 16.44
N MET A 133 -27.45 3.79 17.30
CA MET A 133 -27.58 3.51 18.74
C MET A 133 -28.40 2.24 19.02
N GLU A 134 -29.50 2.01 18.30
CA GLU A 134 -30.28 0.76 18.40
C GLU A 134 -29.43 -0.45 18.01
N MET A 135 -28.68 -0.34 16.93
CA MET A 135 -27.78 -1.41 16.48
C MET A 135 -26.66 -1.70 17.50
N MET A 136 -26.08 -0.65 18.10
CA MET A 136 -25.10 -0.82 19.19
C MET A 136 -25.71 -1.49 20.43
N LEU A 137 -26.96 -1.18 20.77
CA LEU A 137 -27.64 -1.75 21.94
C LEU A 137 -27.94 -3.24 21.76
N GLU A 138 -28.44 -3.62 20.57
CA GLU A 138 -28.86 -4.98 20.26
C GLU A 138 -27.68 -5.91 19.90
N LEU A 139 -26.76 -5.42 19.05
CA LEU A 139 -25.68 -6.24 18.49
C LEU A 139 -24.30 -5.94 19.10
N GLY A 140 -24.15 -4.86 19.86
CA GLY A 140 -22.84 -4.38 20.32
C GLY A 140 -21.99 -3.77 19.20
N TYR A 141 -22.58 -3.50 18.02
CA TYR A 141 -21.89 -2.96 16.85
C TYR A 141 -22.88 -2.30 15.88
N CYS A 142 -22.41 -1.29 15.14
CA CYS A 142 -23.13 -0.71 14.00
C CYS A 142 -22.19 -0.45 12.82
N SER A 143 -22.74 -0.34 11.61
CA SER A 143 -21.95 0.00 10.43
C SER A 143 -21.45 1.44 10.51
N GLY A 144 -20.12 1.62 10.51
CA GLY A 144 -19.51 2.92 10.73
C GLY A 144 -19.25 3.24 12.20
N ILE A 145 -19.13 2.22 13.07
CA ILE A 145 -18.84 2.38 14.50
C ILE A 145 -17.60 3.24 14.80
N GLU A 146 -16.63 3.30 13.88
CA GLU A 146 -15.42 4.11 14.01
C GLU A 146 -15.72 5.61 14.15
N ASN A 147 -16.88 6.08 13.69
CA ASN A 147 -17.31 7.46 13.85
C ASN A 147 -17.67 7.82 15.31
N TYR A 148 -17.78 6.81 16.18
CA TYR A 148 -18.01 6.94 17.61
C TYR A 148 -16.78 6.53 18.44
N SER A 149 -15.62 6.34 17.79
CA SER A 149 -14.40 5.80 18.40
C SER A 149 -13.90 6.61 19.60
N ARG A 150 -14.12 7.94 19.65
CA ARG A 150 -13.81 8.76 20.82
C ARG A 150 -14.47 8.23 22.09
N TYR A 151 -15.78 7.98 22.01
CA TYR A 151 -16.56 7.48 23.14
C TYR A 151 -16.10 6.09 23.56
N LEU A 152 -15.87 5.21 22.58
CA LEU A 152 -15.45 3.84 22.81
C LEU A 152 -14.05 3.73 23.42
N SER A 153 -13.13 4.62 23.02
CA SER A 153 -11.76 4.69 23.55
C SER A 153 -11.65 5.44 24.88
N GLY A 154 -12.69 6.17 25.29
CA GLY A 154 -12.67 6.98 26.52
C GLY A 154 -11.78 8.23 26.43
N ARG A 155 -11.43 8.66 25.22
CA ARG A 155 -10.63 9.86 24.95
C ARG A 155 -11.48 11.13 25.08
N GLN A 156 -10.85 12.23 25.47
CA GLN A 156 -11.53 13.53 25.53
C GLN A 156 -11.67 14.14 24.12
N PRO A 157 -12.61 15.10 23.90
CA PRO A 157 -12.72 15.81 22.65
C PRO A 157 -11.40 16.44 22.21
N GLY A 158 -10.99 16.20 20.96
CA GLY A 158 -9.74 16.70 20.39
C GLY A 158 -8.49 15.87 20.69
N GLU A 159 -8.51 14.93 21.63
CA GLU A 159 -7.34 14.07 21.93
C GLU A 159 -6.92 13.23 20.72
N ALA A 160 -5.64 12.86 20.70
CA ALA A 160 -5.09 11.99 19.66
C ALA A 160 -5.78 10.61 19.70
N PRO A 161 -6.25 10.09 18.55
CA PRO A 161 -6.83 8.77 18.48
C PRO A 161 -5.77 7.69 18.67
N PRO A 162 -6.15 6.49 19.15
CA PRO A 162 -5.23 5.37 19.26
C PRO A 162 -4.75 4.95 17.87
N THR A 163 -3.44 4.71 17.73
CA THR A 163 -2.81 4.30 16.49
C THR A 163 -1.91 3.08 16.71
N LEU A 164 -1.29 2.59 15.62
CA LEU A 164 -0.32 1.50 15.70
C LEU A 164 0.83 1.81 16.68
N PHE A 165 1.21 3.07 16.87
CA PHE A 165 2.28 3.45 17.80
C PHE A 165 2.03 2.98 19.24
N GLU A 166 0.76 2.93 19.69
CA GLU A 166 0.43 2.45 21.03
C GLU A 166 0.59 0.93 21.21
N TYR A 167 0.70 0.19 20.11
CA TYR A 167 0.95 -1.27 20.11
C TYR A 167 2.44 -1.60 20.00
N LEU A 168 3.27 -0.62 19.68
CA LEU A 168 4.72 -0.81 19.55
C LEU A 168 5.38 -0.73 20.93
N PRO A 169 6.47 -1.48 21.15
CA PRO A 169 7.27 -1.32 22.36
C PRO A 169 7.99 0.03 22.37
N ASP A 170 8.32 0.53 23.56
CA ASP A 170 8.96 1.83 23.76
C ASP A 170 10.31 2.00 23.03
N ASP A 171 10.98 0.89 22.72
CA ASP A 171 12.29 0.82 22.03
C ASP A 171 12.18 0.53 20.53
N ALA A 172 10.99 0.69 19.94
CA ALA A 172 10.78 0.53 18.51
C ALA A 172 11.65 1.50 17.69
N LEU A 173 11.98 1.09 16.46
CA LEU A 173 12.72 1.91 15.49
C LEU A 173 11.82 2.15 14.27
N LEU A 174 11.67 3.41 13.89
CA LEU A 174 10.85 3.82 12.74
C LEU A 174 11.74 4.09 11.53
N PHE A 175 11.52 3.38 10.42
CA PHE A 175 12.10 3.73 9.13
C PHE A 175 11.05 4.45 8.30
N ILE A 176 11.40 5.63 7.79
CA ILE A 176 10.52 6.40 6.92
C ILE A 176 11.15 6.41 5.54
N ASP A 177 10.66 5.51 4.69
CA ASP A 177 11.08 5.42 3.30
C ASP A 177 10.55 6.60 2.49
N GLU A 178 11.32 6.98 1.48
CA GLU A 178 11.13 8.18 0.66
C GLU A 178 10.66 9.39 1.50
N SER A 179 11.38 9.67 2.58
CA SER A 179 10.95 10.60 3.65
C SER A 179 10.50 11.96 3.14
N HIS A 180 11.12 12.43 2.07
CA HIS A 180 10.83 13.71 1.42
C HIS A 180 9.43 13.80 0.81
N VAL A 181 8.76 12.67 0.59
CA VAL A 181 7.34 12.54 0.20
C VAL A 181 6.49 12.09 1.39
N SER A 182 6.95 11.09 2.14
CA SER A 182 6.20 10.49 3.25
C SER A 182 5.90 11.48 4.38
N ILE A 183 6.86 12.34 4.74
CA ILE A 183 6.67 13.35 5.80
C ILE A 183 5.59 14.38 5.42
N PRO A 184 5.65 15.05 4.24
CA PRO A 184 4.56 15.91 3.78
C PRO A 184 3.21 15.19 3.70
N GLN A 185 3.19 13.92 3.29
CA GLN A 185 1.96 13.13 3.21
C GLN A 185 1.33 12.96 4.59
N ILE A 186 2.10 12.53 5.59
CA ILE A 186 1.65 12.40 7.00
C ILE A 186 1.06 13.73 7.48
N GLY A 187 1.75 14.85 7.25
CA GLY A 187 1.27 16.18 7.62
C GLY A 187 0.01 16.65 6.87
N GLY A 188 -0.26 16.08 5.69
CA GLY A 188 -1.45 16.36 4.89
C GLY A 188 -2.69 15.55 5.26
N MET A 189 -2.52 14.35 5.85
CA MET A 189 -3.62 13.40 6.11
C MET A 189 -4.72 14.00 7.00
N TYR A 190 -4.34 14.63 8.12
CA TYR A 190 -5.29 15.24 9.04
C TYR A 190 -6.14 16.33 8.37
N LYS A 191 -5.51 17.25 7.62
CA LYS A 191 -6.18 18.37 6.98
C LYS A 191 -7.18 17.89 5.92
N GLY A 192 -6.78 16.89 5.13
CA GLY A 192 -7.64 16.27 4.12
C GLY A 192 -8.86 15.58 4.74
N ASP A 193 -8.64 14.76 5.78
CA ASP A 193 -9.74 14.07 6.47
C ASP A 193 -10.69 15.05 7.16
N ARG A 194 -10.15 16.06 7.86
CA ARG A 194 -10.92 17.08 8.56
C ARG A 194 -11.83 17.85 7.61
N SER A 195 -11.31 18.34 6.48
CA SER A 195 -12.12 19.08 5.48
C SER A 195 -13.30 18.25 4.98
N ARG A 196 -13.07 16.96 4.66
CA ARG A 196 -14.12 16.03 4.21
C ARG A 196 -15.17 15.80 5.29
N LYS A 197 -14.74 15.59 6.55
CA LYS A 197 -15.64 15.27 7.67
C LYS A 197 -16.43 16.49 8.15
N GLU A 198 -15.84 17.68 8.13
CA GLU A 198 -16.55 18.92 8.45
C GLU A 198 -17.77 19.11 7.54
N THR A 199 -17.64 18.81 6.25
CA THR A 199 -18.78 18.79 5.31
C THR A 199 -19.86 17.79 5.74
N LEU A 200 -19.49 16.57 6.13
CA LEU A 200 -20.46 15.56 6.59
C LEU A 200 -21.19 16.00 7.87
N VAL A 201 -20.48 16.63 8.81
CA VAL A 201 -21.05 17.16 10.06
C VAL A 201 -21.94 18.38 9.79
N GLU A 202 -21.55 19.23 8.85
CA GLU A 202 -22.33 20.40 8.46
C GLU A 202 -23.68 20.01 7.84
N TYR A 203 -23.68 18.99 6.99
CA TYR A 203 -24.88 18.47 6.33
C TYR A 203 -25.59 17.36 7.14
N GLY A 204 -25.31 17.22 8.44
CA GLY A 204 -26.07 16.32 9.32
C GLY A 204 -25.94 14.83 9.00
N PHE A 205 -24.85 14.39 8.35
CA PHE A 205 -24.57 12.97 8.15
C PHE A 205 -23.88 12.32 9.35
N ARG A 206 -23.17 13.11 10.16
CA ARG A 206 -22.38 12.66 11.31
C ARG A 206 -22.45 13.67 12.46
N LEU A 207 -22.24 13.19 13.69
CA LEU A 207 -22.05 14.04 14.87
C LEU A 207 -20.69 14.75 14.84
N PRO A 208 -20.53 15.88 15.56
CA PRO A 208 -19.25 16.58 15.67
C PRO A 208 -18.12 15.68 16.18
N SER A 209 -18.37 14.77 17.13
CA SER A 209 -17.43 13.76 17.60
C SER A 209 -16.82 12.87 16.52
N ALA A 210 -17.45 12.74 15.36
CA ALA A 210 -16.87 11.98 14.24
C ALA A 210 -15.59 12.62 13.68
N LEU A 211 -15.32 13.90 13.98
CA LEU A 211 -14.07 14.60 13.69
C LEU A 211 -12.90 14.11 14.55
N ASP A 212 -13.18 13.53 15.72
CA ASP A 212 -12.16 12.98 16.61
C ASP A 212 -11.70 11.57 16.19
N ASN A 213 -12.47 10.90 15.33
CA ASN A 213 -11.97 9.76 14.56
C ASN A 213 -11.12 10.28 13.40
N ARG A 214 -9.80 10.39 13.53
CA ARG A 214 -8.99 11.07 12.52
C ARG A 214 -7.59 10.50 12.43
N PRO A 215 -6.82 10.82 11.38
CA PRO A 215 -5.37 10.67 11.45
C PRO A 215 -4.77 11.57 12.53
N LEU A 216 -3.56 11.24 12.97
CA LEU A 216 -2.77 12.11 13.83
C LEU A 216 -2.49 13.45 13.12
N GLN A 217 -2.49 14.52 13.90
CA GLN A 217 -1.85 15.77 13.50
C GLN A 217 -0.33 15.53 13.40
N PHE A 218 0.37 16.39 12.67
CA PHE A 218 1.80 16.20 12.47
C PHE A 218 2.57 16.27 13.80
N GLU A 219 2.18 17.20 14.66
CA GLU A 219 2.76 17.41 15.99
C GLU A 219 2.48 16.22 16.93
N GLU A 220 1.33 15.57 16.78
CA GLU A 220 1.00 14.35 17.53
C GLU A 220 1.82 13.16 17.03
N PHE A 221 2.03 13.07 15.71
CA PHE A 221 2.94 12.08 15.13
C PHE A 221 4.37 12.28 15.63
N GLU A 222 4.88 13.51 15.65
CA GLU A 222 6.22 13.81 16.17
C GLU A 222 6.38 13.42 17.64
N ALA A 223 5.35 13.63 18.46
CA ALA A 223 5.38 13.28 19.88
C ALA A 223 5.34 11.76 20.13
N LEU A 224 4.72 10.99 19.23
CA LEU A 224 4.57 9.54 19.34
C LEU A 224 5.65 8.76 18.57
N ALA A 225 6.25 9.35 17.55
CA ALA A 225 7.25 8.69 16.73
C ALA A 225 8.47 8.34 17.59
N PRO A 226 8.91 7.07 17.59
CA PRO A 226 10.10 6.68 18.31
C PRO A 226 11.34 7.16 17.55
N GLN A 227 12.52 6.65 17.91
CA GLN A 227 13.73 6.94 17.13
C GLN A 227 13.48 6.62 15.64
N ALA A 228 13.74 7.60 14.78
CA ALA A 228 13.42 7.51 13.35
C ALA A 228 14.68 7.58 12.47
N VAL A 229 14.66 6.83 11.37
CA VAL A 229 15.64 6.87 10.29
C VAL A 229 14.92 7.31 9.02
N PHE A 230 15.24 8.51 8.55
CA PHE A 230 14.74 9.03 7.28
C PHE A 230 15.57 8.46 6.13
N VAL A 231 14.92 7.77 5.20
CA VAL A 231 15.57 7.19 4.02
C VAL A 231 15.12 7.98 2.80
N SER A 232 16.05 8.70 2.17
CA SER A 232 15.76 9.50 0.97
C SER A 232 17.04 9.86 0.22
N ALA A 233 16.99 9.81 -1.11
CA ALA A 233 18.06 10.35 -1.98
C ALA A 233 18.07 11.88 -2.03
N THR A 234 16.96 12.52 -1.66
CA THR A 234 16.73 13.97 -1.68
C THR A 234 15.97 14.42 -0.43
N PRO A 235 16.61 14.41 0.77
CA PRO A 235 15.93 14.75 2.01
C PRO A 235 15.19 16.09 1.95
N GLY A 236 14.02 16.11 2.59
CA GLY A 236 13.18 17.29 2.73
C GLY A 236 13.77 18.34 3.68
N LYS A 237 13.01 19.42 3.90
CA LYS A 237 13.41 20.48 4.83
C LYS A 237 13.34 19.97 6.28
N TYR A 238 12.26 19.23 6.60
CA TYR A 238 12.02 18.69 7.92
C TYR A 238 13.16 17.78 8.38
N GLU A 239 13.59 16.87 7.51
CA GLU A 239 14.68 15.94 7.79
C GLU A 239 16.00 16.68 8.00
N GLY A 240 16.28 17.73 7.22
CA GLY A 240 17.46 18.57 7.39
C GLY A 240 17.51 19.31 8.73
N GLU A 241 16.34 19.69 9.27
CA GLU A 241 16.23 20.41 10.55
C GLU A 241 16.24 19.46 11.76
N HIS A 242 15.81 18.19 11.59
CA HIS A 242 15.60 17.24 12.70
C HIS A 242 16.61 16.07 12.72
N SER A 243 17.53 15.99 11.76
CA SER A 243 18.55 14.93 11.73
C SER A 243 19.75 15.29 12.60
N GLY A 244 20.07 14.43 13.58
CA GLY A 244 21.31 14.55 14.36
C GLY A 244 22.57 14.11 13.59
N ALA A 245 22.42 13.24 12.60
CA ALA A 245 23.50 12.78 11.73
C ALA A 245 22.97 12.49 10.32
N VAL A 246 23.78 12.78 9.31
CA VAL A 246 23.50 12.42 7.90
C VAL A 246 24.47 11.32 7.49
N VAL A 247 23.94 10.14 7.20
CA VAL A 247 24.71 8.99 6.70
C VAL A 247 24.56 8.92 5.19
N GLU A 248 25.66 9.20 4.49
CA GLU A 248 25.67 9.19 3.03
C GLU A 248 26.00 7.79 2.48
N GLN A 249 25.11 7.24 1.65
CA GLN A 249 25.33 5.98 0.93
C GLN A 249 25.15 6.19 -0.58
N VAL A 250 26.27 6.46 -1.28
CA VAL A 250 26.28 6.78 -2.72
C VAL A 250 26.84 5.66 -3.60
N VAL A 251 27.64 4.75 -3.04
CA VAL A 251 28.28 3.66 -3.81
C VAL A 251 27.27 2.54 -4.04
N ARG A 252 27.11 2.14 -5.30
CA ARG A 252 26.26 1.01 -5.68
C ARG A 252 27.05 -0.30 -5.68
N PRO A 253 26.50 -1.43 -5.19
CA PRO A 253 27.20 -2.72 -5.18
C PRO A 253 27.70 -3.19 -6.55
N THR A 254 27.03 -2.80 -7.63
CA THR A 254 27.40 -3.16 -9.02
C THR A 254 28.42 -2.22 -9.67
N GLY A 255 28.85 -1.18 -8.95
CA GLY A 255 29.71 -0.13 -9.49
C GLY A 255 29.02 0.82 -10.47
N LEU A 256 27.69 0.74 -10.63
CA LEU A 256 26.95 1.71 -11.45
C LEU A 256 27.11 3.14 -10.89
N VAL A 257 27.32 4.08 -11.81
CA VAL A 257 27.56 5.49 -11.48
C VAL A 257 26.34 6.33 -11.86
N ASP A 258 26.18 7.48 -11.22
CA ASP A 258 25.19 8.49 -11.59
C ASP A 258 25.43 8.94 -13.05
N PRO A 259 24.37 9.21 -13.84
CA PRO A 259 24.47 9.42 -15.28
C PRO A 259 25.21 10.71 -15.64
N THR A 260 25.68 10.81 -16.89
CA THR A 260 26.21 12.08 -17.41
C THR A 260 25.07 13.03 -17.74
N ILE A 261 25.23 14.32 -17.45
CA ILE A 261 24.25 15.36 -17.76
C ILE A 261 24.73 16.19 -18.96
N GLU A 262 23.81 16.46 -19.90
CA GLU A 262 24.03 17.39 -21.01
C GLU A 262 22.91 18.44 -21.03
N ILE A 263 23.26 19.70 -21.25
CA ILE A 263 22.29 20.80 -21.39
C ILE A 263 22.21 21.18 -22.86
N LYS A 264 21.00 21.17 -23.43
CA LYS A 264 20.75 21.54 -24.83
C LYS A 264 19.70 22.67 -24.92
N PRO A 265 19.70 23.48 -26.00
CA PRO A 265 18.72 24.57 -26.17
C PRO A 265 17.27 24.05 -26.21
N ALA A 266 16.32 24.81 -25.63
CA ALA A 266 14.91 24.40 -25.61
C ALA A 266 14.23 24.61 -26.97
N THR A 267 14.75 25.52 -27.80
CA THR A 267 14.19 25.88 -29.12
C THR A 267 14.11 24.72 -30.11
N THR A 268 15.06 23.79 -30.07
CA THR A 268 15.12 22.62 -30.96
C THR A 268 14.91 21.32 -30.21
N GLN A 269 14.25 21.37 -29.04
CA GLN A 269 14.18 20.23 -28.11
C GLN A 269 13.50 18.99 -28.70
N VAL A 270 12.45 19.17 -29.51
CA VAL A 270 11.68 18.05 -30.09
C VAL A 270 12.47 17.34 -31.18
N ASP A 271 13.08 18.10 -32.09
CA ASP A 271 13.87 17.54 -33.21
C ASP A 271 15.13 16.83 -32.71
N ASP A 272 15.85 17.44 -31.75
CA ASP A 272 17.03 16.83 -31.13
C ASP A 272 16.65 15.57 -30.32
N LEU A 273 15.55 15.62 -29.57
CA LEU A 273 15.04 14.47 -28.83
C LEU A 273 14.70 13.31 -29.76
N LEU A 274 14.06 13.56 -30.90
CA LEU A 274 13.77 12.53 -31.90
C LEU A 274 15.06 11.89 -32.44
N SER A 275 16.12 12.67 -32.67
CA SER A 275 17.42 12.14 -33.06
C SER A 275 18.03 11.25 -31.98
N GLU A 276 18.04 11.71 -30.73
CA GLU A 276 18.57 10.94 -29.58
C GLU A 276 17.76 9.64 -29.35
N ILE A 277 16.43 9.69 -29.46
CA ILE A 277 15.56 8.49 -29.39
C ILE A 277 15.96 7.49 -30.46
N ASN A 278 16.12 7.93 -31.71
CA ASN A 278 16.50 7.04 -32.83
C ASN A 278 17.86 6.38 -32.62
N GLU A 279 18.80 7.03 -31.93
CA GLU A 279 20.06 6.41 -31.53
C GLU A 279 19.86 5.33 -30.45
N ARG A 280 19.04 5.57 -29.43
CA ARG A 280 18.75 4.58 -28.36
C ARG A 280 18.00 3.36 -28.87
N VAL A 281 17.04 3.56 -29.77
CA VAL A 281 16.27 2.46 -30.40
C VAL A 281 17.20 1.51 -31.15
N LYS A 282 18.23 2.02 -31.87
CA LYS A 282 19.23 1.18 -32.54
C LYS A 282 20.05 0.31 -31.58
N LEU A 283 20.22 0.77 -30.33
CA LEU A 283 20.90 0.05 -29.27
C LEU A 283 19.96 -0.84 -28.45
N SER A 284 18.67 -0.90 -28.79
CA SER A 284 17.62 -1.59 -28.02
C SER A 284 17.51 -1.09 -26.58
N GLU A 285 17.83 0.18 -26.33
CA GLU A 285 17.67 0.85 -25.04
C GLU A 285 16.31 1.60 -24.97
N ARG A 286 15.92 2.06 -23.77
CA ARG A 286 14.66 2.79 -23.54
C ARG A 286 14.88 4.24 -23.16
N VAL A 287 13.88 5.08 -23.45
CA VAL A 287 13.91 6.52 -23.19
C VAL A 287 12.74 6.94 -22.31
N LEU A 288 13.03 7.72 -21.27
CA LEU A 288 12.01 8.41 -20.48
C LEU A 288 12.02 9.90 -20.82
N VAL A 289 10.85 10.47 -21.05
CA VAL A 289 10.70 11.90 -21.34
C VAL A 289 9.76 12.54 -20.34
N THR A 290 10.21 13.58 -19.65
CA THR A 290 9.37 14.37 -18.75
C THR A 290 9.01 15.72 -19.36
N THR A 291 7.73 16.03 -19.46
CA THR A 291 7.21 17.35 -19.86
C THR A 291 6.62 18.10 -18.67
N LEU A 292 5.98 19.25 -18.89
CA LEU A 292 5.35 20.06 -17.83
C LEU A 292 3.83 19.92 -17.75
N THR A 293 3.16 19.59 -18.87
CA THR A 293 1.69 19.62 -18.96
C THR A 293 1.14 18.37 -19.65
N LYS A 294 -0.13 18.05 -19.36
CA LYS A 294 -0.84 16.93 -20.01
C LYS A 294 -0.86 17.10 -21.52
N ARG A 295 -1.25 18.30 -21.96
CA ARG A 295 -1.29 18.67 -23.37
C ARG A 295 0.06 18.51 -24.07
N MET A 296 1.16 19.01 -23.50
CA MET A 296 2.49 18.82 -24.11
C MET A 296 2.90 17.36 -24.18
N SER A 297 2.51 16.53 -23.21
CA SER A 297 2.79 15.10 -23.24
C SER A 297 2.00 14.39 -24.34
N GLU A 298 0.72 14.74 -24.50
CA GLU A 298 -0.17 14.23 -25.55
C GLU A 298 0.35 14.64 -26.94
N ASP A 299 0.56 15.94 -27.15
CA ASP A 299 1.07 16.51 -28.41
C ASP A 299 2.43 15.88 -28.79
N LEU A 300 3.34 15.70 -27.82
CA LEU A 300 4.65 15.05 -28.06
C LEU A 300 4.50 13.57 -28.40
N THR A 301 3.59 12.86 -27.73
CA THR A 301 3.35 11.44 -27.99
C THR A 301 2.79 11.24 -29.39
N GLU A 302 1.84 12.06 -29.81
CA GLU A 302 1.28 12.04 -31.17
C GLU A 302 2.37 12.34 -32.21
N TYR A 303 3.14 13.41 -32.02
CA TYR A 303 4.24 13.77 -32.91
C TYR A 303 5.27 12.63 -33.06
N LEU A 304 5.72 12.03 -31.95
CA LEU A 304 6.68 10.93 -31.98
C LEU A 304 6.10 9.69 -32.71
N ALA A 305 4.82 9.38 -32.48
CA ALA A 305 4.14 8.28 -33.15
C ALA A 305 4.01 8.50 -34.67
N GLU A 306 3.67 9.73 -35.10
CA GLU A 306 3.62 10.10 -36.52
C GLU A 306 4.98 9.94 -37.23
N HIS A 307 6.08 10.14 -36.48
CA HIS A 307 7.45 9.95 -36.96
C HIS A 307 7.97 8.51 -36.79
N GLY A 308 7.09 7.55 -36.49
CA GLY A 308 7.40 6.12 -36.44
C GLY A 308 8.05 5.63 -35.15
N VAL A 309 8.06 6.43 -34.08
CA VAL A 309 8.55 6.01 -32.77
C VAL A 309 7.47 5.23 -32.03
N ARG A 310 7.83 4.08 -31.44
CA ARG A 310 6.94 3.34 -30.55
C ARG A 310 6.92 4.02 -29.19
N VAL A 311 5.86 4.77 -28.91
CA VAL A 311 5.74 5.63 -27.73
C VAL A 311 4.43 5.40 -26.98
N ARG A 312 4.47 5.54 -25.65
CA ARG A 312 3.29 5.60 -24.77
C ARG A 312 3.34 6.80 -23.85
N TYR A 313 2.16 7.27 -23.46
CA TYR A 313 1.98 8.37 -22.52
C TYR A 313 1.50 7.85 -21.16
N LEU A 314 2.13 8.30 -20.08
CA LEU A 314 1.74 8.01 -18.70
C LEU A 314 1.18 9.27 -18.01
N HIS A 315 -0.13 9.28 -17.72
CA HIS A 315 -0.80 10.37 -16.99
C HIS A 315 -1.22 9.99 -15.56
N SER A 316 -1.69 10.99 -14.82
CA SER A 316 -2.08 10.88 -13.41
C SER A 316 -3.35 10.07 -13.17
N ASP A 317 -4.18 9.89 -14.20
CA ASP A 317 -5.52 9.30 -14.07
C ASP A 317 -5.54 7.83 -14.50
N ILE A 318 -4.39 7.31 -14.94
CA ILE A 318 -4.15 5.88 -15.18
C ILE A 318 -4.14 5.17 -13.83
N ASP A 319 -4.88 4.06 -13.75
CA ASP A 319 -4.93 3.25 -12.54
C ASP A 319 -3.57 2.56 -12.28
N THR A 320 -3.37 2.08 -11.05
CA THR A 320 -2.08 1.49 -10.66
C THR A 320 -1.72 0.28 -11.52
N VAL A 321 -2.70 -0.48 -11.98
CA VAL A 321 -2.48 -1.72 -12.72
C VAL A 321 -2.12 -1.45 -14.18
N GLU A 322 -2.88 -0.60 -14.87
CA GLU A 322 -2.55 -0.15 -16.23
C GLU A 322 -1.18 0.54 -16.26
N ARG A 323 -0.84 1.30 -15.22
CA ARG A 323 0.51 1.85 -15.05
C ARG A 323 1.58 0.76 -15.02
N MET A 324 1.37 -0.33 -14.28
CA MET A 324 2.31 -1.45 -14.19
C MET A 324 2.44 -2.20 -15.52
N GLU A 325 1.34 -2.38 -16.26
CA GLU A 325 1.33 -2.96 -17.60
C GLU A 325 2.17 -2.12 -18.57
N ILE A 326 1.95 -0.80 -18.61
CA ILE A 326 2.73 0.12 -19.45
C ILE A 326 4.23 0.03 -19.11
N ILE A 327 4.59 -0.04 -17.83
CA ILE A 327 5.99 -0.17 -17.40
C ILE A 327 6.58 -1.51 -17.86
N ARG A 328 5.83 -2.62 -17.72
CA ARG A 328 6.26 -3.94 -18.19
C ARG A 328 6.49 -3.94 -19.70
N ASP A 329 5.56 -3.39 -20.46
CA ASP A 329 5.61 -3.33 -21.92
C ASP A 329 6.81 -2.50 -22.40
N LEU A 330 7.16 -1.42 -21.70
CA LEU A 330 8.40 -0.67 -21.95
C LEU A 330 9.63 -1.57 -21.75
N ARG A 331 9.68 -2.35 -20.66
CA ARG A 331 10.81 -3.26 -20.38
C ARG A 331 10.91 -4.39 -21.39
N LEU A 332 9.78 -4.98 -21.80
CA LEU A 332 9.70 -5.99 -22.86
C LEU A 332 10.10 -5.44 -24.23
N GLY A 333 10.00 -4.12 -24.41
CA GLY A 333 10.31 -3.48 -25.68
C GLY A 333 9.17 -3.54 -26.67
N GLU A 334 7.93 -3.65 -26.20
CA GLU A 334 6.73 -3.41 -27.02
C GLU A 334 6.73 -1.96 -27.54
N PHE A 335 7.25 -1.04 -26.73
CA PHE A 335 7.56 0.32 -27.12
C PHE A 335 8.89 0.80 -26.52
N ASP A 336 9.44 1.89 -27.05
CA ASP A 336 10.79 2.36 -26.75
C ASP A 336 10.83 3.61 -25.88
N VAL A 337 9.76 4.42 -25.91
CA VAL A 337 9.71 5.74 -25.29
C VAL A 337 8.49 5.88 -24.38
N LEU A 338 8.70 6.33 -23.15
CA LEU A 338 7.62 6.69 -22.22
C LEU A 338 7.65 8.19 -21.95
N VAL A 339 6.57 8.86 -22.32
CA VAL A 339 6.35 10.29 -22.05
C VAL A 339 5.48 10.44 -20.81
N GLY A 340 5.83 11.34 -19.91
CA GLY A 340 4.97 11.67 -18.77
C GLY A 340 5.28 13.04 -18.17
N ILE A 341 4.47 13.46 -17.20
CA ILE A 341 4.70 14.72 -16.48
C ILE A 341 5.54 14.47 -15.24
N ASN A 342 5.08 13.51 -14.44
CA ASN A 342 5.70 13.12 -13.19
C ASN A 342 5.99 11.61 -13.22
N LEU A 343 7.16 11.26 -13.76
CA LEU A 343 7.70 9.90 -13.74
C LEU A 343 8.46 9.62 -12.42
N LEU A 344 8.23 10.43 -11.37
CA LEU A 344 8.95 10.34 -10.09
C LEU A 344 8.34 9.34 -9.11
N ARG A 345 7.16 8.77 -9.40
CA ARG A 345 6.55 7.81 -8.47
C ARG A 345 7.39 6.52 -8.37
N GLU A 346 7.39 5.95 -7.17
CA GLU A 346 8.04 4.69 -6.82
C GLU A 346 7.71 3.58 -7.83
N GLY A 347 8.61 2.59 -7.98
CA GLY A 347 8.40 1.42 -8.84
C GLY A 347 9.01 1.49 -10.25
N LEU A 348 9.50 2.65 -10.72
CA LEU A 348 10.21 2.76 -12.01
C LEU A 348 11.71 2.40 -11.86
N ASP A 349 11.97 1.12 -11.63
CA ASP A 349 13.31 0.50 -11.66
C ASP A 349 13.52 -0.21 -12.99
N MET A 350 14.16 0.47 -13.94
CA MET A 350 14.35 -0.02 -15.31
C MET A 350 15.80 0.08 -15.74
N PRO A 351 16.58 -1.01 -15.64
CA PRO A 351 17.95 -1.08 -16.16
C PRO A 351 18.04 -0.81 -17.67
N GLU A 352 16.95 -1.03 -18.40
CA GLU A 352 16.85 -0.86 -19.85
C GLU A 352 16.83 0.63 -20.27
N VAL A 353 16.52 1.55 -19.35
CA VAL A 353 16.51 2.99 -19.61
C VAL A 353 17.93 3.55 -19.60
N SER A 354 18.40 4.02 -20.75
CA SER A 354 19.72 4.67 -20.88
C SER A 354 19.63 6.19 -21.05
N LEU A 355 18.48 6.72 -21.45
CA LEU A 355 18.28 8.15 -21.67
C LEU A 355 17.07 8.68 -20.89
N VAL A 356 17.28 9.75 -20.16
CA VAL A 356 16.22 10.57 -19.56
C VAL A 356 16.27 11.96 -20.16
N ALA A 357 15.19 12.38 -20.81
CA ALA A 357 15.04 13.72 -21.39
C ALA A 357 14.08 14.57 -20.56
N ILE A 358 14.54 15.74 -20.11
CA ILE A 358 13.75 16.69 -19.34
C ILE A 358 13.49 17.91 -20.22
N LEU A 359 12.28 17.98 -20.78
CA LEU A 359 11.86 19.15 -21.56
C LEU A 359 11.59 20.34 -20.64
N ASP A 360 11.86 21.55 -21.14
CA ASP A 360 11.62 22.79 -20.42
C ASP A 360 12.22 22.78 -18.99
N ALA A 361 13.47 22.34 -18.87
CA ALA A 361 14.17 22.15 -17.60
C ALA A 361 14.40 23.49 -16.85
N ASP A 362 14.35 24.62 -17.54
CA ASP A 362 14.53 25.97 -16.99
C ASP A 362 13.24 26.57 -16.39
N LYS A 363 12.09 25.90 -16.52
CA LYS A 363 10.81 26.37 -15.98
C LYS A 363 10.66 25.93 -14.53
N GLU A 364 11.07 26.79 -13.62
CA GLU A 364 10.99 26.52 -12.18
C GLU A 364 9.56 26.23 -11.72
N GLY A 365 9.45 25.37 -10.71
CA GLY A 365 8.20 24.88 -10.17
C GLY A 365 8.41 23.52 -9.51
N PHE A 366 7.33 22.89 -9.05
CA PHE A 366 7.41 21.61 -8.35
C PHE A 366 8.16 20.53 -9.16
N LEU A 367 7.83 20.38 -10.45
CA LEU A 367 8.40 19.38 -11.36
C LEU A 367 9.85 19.65 -11.79
N ARG A 368 10.37 20.86 -11.52
CA ARG A 368 11.74 21.30 -11.88
C ARG A 368 12.49 21.86 -10.67
N SER A 369 12.05 21.47 -9.47
CA SER A 369 12.82 21.67 -8.25
C SER A 369 14.11 20.84 -8.32
N ASP A 370 15.13 21.25 -7.56
CA ASP A 370 16.37 20.49 -7.41
C ASP A 370 16.10 19.02 -7.04
N ARG A 371 15.17 18.76 -6.10
CA ARG A 371 14.76 17.40 -5.73
C ARG A 371 14.16 16.62 -6.91
N ALA A 372 13.18 17.21 -7.59
CA ALA A 372 12.53 16.57 -8.73
C ALA A 372 13.53 16.27 -9.87
N LEU A 373 14.46 17.19 -10.14
CA LEU A 373 15.51 17.00 -11.14
C LEU A 373 16.45 15.85 -10.75
N ILE A 374 16.97 15.82 -9.51
CA ILE A 374 17.84 14.74 -9.02
C ILE A 374 17.16 13.39 -9.15
N GLN A 375 15.89 13.27 -8.76
CA GLN A 375 15.15 12.02 -8.87
C GLN A 375 14.90 11.60 -10.33
N THR A 376 14.56 12.56 -11.20
CA THR A 376 14.35 12.30 -12.63
C THR A 376 15.64 11.81 -13.28
N ILE A 377 16.75 12.50 -13.03
CA ILE A 377 18.10 12.13 -13.49
C ILE A 377 18.47 10.73 -12.97
N GLY A 378 18.17 10.44 -11.70
CA GLY A 378 18.41 9.14 -11.07
C GLY A 378 17.79 7.95 -11.79
N ARG A 379 16.75 8.15 -12.62
CA ARG A 379 16.15 7.08 -13.44
C ARG A 379 17.11 6.49 -14.48
N ALA A 380 18.09 7.28 -14.96
CA ALA A 380 19.14 6.79 -15.87
C ALA A 380 20.32 6.12 -15.13
N ALA A 381 20.39 6.20 -13.81
CA ALA A 381 21.54 5.70 -13.03
C ALA A 381 21.61 4.16 -12.92
N ARG A 382 20.63 3.44 -13.49
CA ARG A 382 20.57 1.98 -13.49
C ARG A 382 21.19 1.33 -14.74
N ASN A 383 21.58 2.15 -15.70
CA ASN A 383 22.24 1.73 -16.93
C ASN A 383 23.70 2.22 -16.97
N VAL A 384 24.60 1.39 -17.51
CA VAL A 384 26.02 1.73 -17.68
C VAL A 384 26.20 2.91 -18.65
N SER A 385 25.34 3.02 -19.67
CA SER A 385 25.32 4.12 -20.65
C SER A 385 24.38 5.26 -20.25
N GLY A 386 23.94 5.31 -18.98
CA GLY A 386 22.99 6.29 -18.48
C GLY A 386 23.38 7.75 -18.76
N LYS A 387 22.48 8.47 -19.44
CA LYS A 387 22.59 9.89 -19.81
C LYS A 387 21.30 10.63 -19.49
N ALA A 388 21.41 11.87 -19.01
CA ALA A 388 20.30 12.79 -18.85
C ALA A 388 20.50 14.03 -19.73
N ILE A 389 19.47 14.42 -20.49
CA ILE A 389 19.47 15.65 -21.30
C ILE A 389 18.46 16.63 -20.69
N LEU A 390 18.93 17.82 -20.34
CA LEU A 390 18.10 18.92 -19.83
C LEU A 390 17.96 19.95 -20.94
N TYR A 391 16.77 20.06 -21.53
CA TYR A 391 16.48 21.07 -22.54
C TYR A 391 16.11 22.38 -21.86
N ALA A 392 16.97 23.39 -21.99
CA ALA A 392 16.87 24.66 -21.28
C ALA A 392 17.62 25.77 -22.01
N ASP A 393 17.05 26.98 -22.03
CA ASP A 393 17.73 28.17 -22.58
C ASP A 393 18.62 28.87 -21.54
N LYS A 394 18.39 28.60 -20.25
CA LYS A 394 19.15 29.14 -19.12
C LYS A 394 19.32 28.10 -18.03
N VAL A 395 20.44 28.16 -17.31
CA VAL A 395 20.67 27.31 -16.12
C VAL A 395 20.08 28.00 -14.89
N THR A 396 19.03 27.41 -14.32
CA THR A 396 18.42 27.90 -13.05
C THR A 396 19.23 27.45 -11.83
N ASP A 397 18.94 28.04 -10.67
CA ASP A 397 19.61 27.62 -9.43
C ASP A 397 19.25 26.18 -9.04
N SER A 398 18.01 25.76 -9.31
CA SER A 398 17.54 24.38 -9.10
C SER A 398 18.29 23.39 -10.01
N MET A 399 18.50 23.75 -11.28
CA MET A 399 19.32 22.94 -12.20
C MET A 399 20.76 22.86 -11.73
N ARG A 400 21.37 23.99 -11.35
CA ARG A 400 22.76 24.02 -10.88
C ARG A 400 22.97 23.08 -9.69
N ARG A 401 22.12 23.18 -8.65
CA ARG A 401 22.21 22.30 -7.48
C ARG A 401 22.05 20.82 -7.85
N ALA A 402 21.13 20.49 -8.77
CA ALA A 402 20.94 19.11 -9.22
C ALA A 402 22.14 18.56 -10.01
N ILE A 403 22.74 19.39 -10.88
CA ILE A 403 23.93 19.05 -11.66
C ILE A 403 25.12 18.83 -10.72
N ASP A 404 25.42 19.81 -9.86
CA ASP A 404 26.54 19.78 -8.93
C ASP A 404 26.48 18.53 -8.02
N GLU A 405 25.28 18.19 -7.52
CA GLU A 405 25.08 17.01 -6.67
C GLU A 405 25.26 15.70 -7.44
N THR A 406 24.78 15.63 -8.69
CA THR A 406 24.94 14.43 -9.54
C THR A 406 26.41 14.22 -9.91
N GLU A 407 27.13 15.28 -10.27
CA GLU A 407 28.56 15.23 -10.59
C GLU A 407 29.38 14.82 -9.36
N ARG A 408 29.12 15.42 -8.19
CA ARG A 408 29.75 15.06 -6.92
C ARG A 408 29.58 13.57 -6.58
N ARG A 409 28.38 13.02 -6.74
CA ARG A 409 28.11 11.59 -6.52
C ARG A 409 28.87 10.72 -7.53
N ARG A 410 28.81 11.08 -8.81
CA ARG A 410 29.50 10.38 -9.90
C ARG A 410 31.01 10.32 -9.70
N GLU A 411 31.63 11.42 -9.26
CA GLU A 411 33.06 11.48 -8.96
C GLU A 411 33.45 10.52 -7.84
N LYS A 412 32.76 10.56 -6.69
CA LYS A 412 32.99 9.65 -5.57
C LYS A 412 32.83 8.19 -5.96
N GLN A 413 31.79 7.86 -6.73
CA GLN A 413 31.56 6.49 -7.21
C GLN A 413 32.66 6.03 -8.18
N THR A 414 33.09 6.91 -9.09
CA THR A 414 34.15 6.61 -10.05
C THR A 414 35.51 6.41 -9.36
N GLU A 415 35.82 7.24 -8.37
CA GLU A 415 37.02 7.09 -7.55
C GLU A 415 36.99 5.78 -6.77
N HIS A 416 35.87 5.47 -6.10
CA HIS A 416 35.69 4.21 -5.38
C HIS A 416 35.89 2.99 -6.30
N ASN A 417 35.29 3.02 -7.49
CA ASN A 417 35.44 1.96 -8.50
C ASN A 417 36.88 1.78 -8.94
N LYS A 418 37.62 2.89 -9.17
CA LYS A 418 39.05 2.85 -9.54
C LYS A 418 39.90 2.24 -8.43
N ILE A 419 39.69 2.65 -7.18
CA ILE A 419 40.44 2.15 -6.01
C ILE A 419 40.22 0.65 -5.81
N HIS A 420 38.99 0.17 -6.02
CA HIS A 420 38.62 -1.23 -5.75
C HIS A 420 38.63 -2.13 -6.99
N GLY A 421 39.01 -1.62 -8.16
CA GLY A 421 39.02 -2.38 -9.41
C GLY A 421 37.63 -2.83 -9.88
N ILE A 422 36.57 -2.10 -9.55
CA ILE A 422 35.20 -2.45 -9.88
C ILE A 422 34.88 -1.90 -11.28
N THR A 423 34.44 -2.79 -12.19
CA THR A 423 33.90 -2.39 -13.50
C THR A 423 32.38 -2.29 -13.40
N PRO A 424 31.74 -1.15 -13.75
CA PRO A 424 30.29 -1.01 -13.70
C PRO A 424 29.59 -2.08 -14.52
N LYS A 425 28.60 -2.75 -13.92
CA LYS A 425 27.76 -3.73 -14.60
C LYS A 425 26.29 -3.37 -14.44
N GLY A 426 25.55 -3.43 -15.55
CA GLY A 426 24.10 -3.32 -15.53
C GLY A 426 23.49 -4.46 -14.71
N ILE A 427 22.40 -4.17 -14.00
CA ILE A 427 21.63 -5.19 -13.30
C ILE A 427 20.69 -5.82 -14.32
N VAL A 428 20.87 -7.09 -14.64
CA VAL A 428 19.85 -7.84 -15.38
C VAL A 428 18.81 -8.28 -14.38
N LYS A 429 17.78 -7.45 -14.20
CA LYS A 429 16.61 -7.81 -13.41
C LYS A 429 15.69 -8.60 -14.32
N ASN A 430 15.33 -9.83 -13.95
CA ASN A 430 14.34 -10.58 -14.72
C ASN A 430 13.13 -9.69 -14.96
N ILE A 431 12.65 -9.66 -16.19
CA ILE A 431 11.32 -9.13 -16.49
C ILE A 431 10.38 -10.20 -15.95
N THR A 432 10.22 -10.19 -14.63
CA THR A 432 9.12 -10.86 -13.99
C THR A 432 7.88 -10.37 -14.69
N ASP A 433 7.08 -11.30 -15.21
CA ASP A 433 5.71 -10.98 -15.56
C ASP A 433 5.09 -10.22 -14.38
N VAL A 434 4.14 -9.33 -14.62
CA VAL A 434 3.46 -8.59 -13.54
C VAL A 434 2.93 -9.58 -12.46
N MET A 435 2.79 -10.87 -12.81
CA MET A 435 2.43 -11.99 -11.95
C MET A 435 3.58 -12.72 -11.21
N ASP A 436 4.86 -12.48 -11.52
CA ASP A 436 6.00 -13.28 -11.03
C ASP A 436 6.89 -12.55 -10.00
N MET A 437 6.53 -11.31 -9.62
CA MET A 437 7.22 -10.52 -8.59
C MET A 437 6.94 -10.96 -7.14
N GLY A 438 6.76 -12.27 -6.90
CA GLY A 438 6.48 -12.81 -5.56
C GLY A 438 7.45 -13.88 -5.05
N GLN A 439 8.45 -14.30 -5.83
CA GLN A 439 9.39 -15.35 -5.41
C GLN A 439 10.77 -14.81 -5.08
N GLY A 440 10.98 -14.46 -3.81
CA GLY A 440 12.31 -14.44 -3.21
C GLY A 440 12.92 -15.84 -3.26
N SER A 441 14.14 -15.93 -3.79
CA SER A 441 14.88 -17.17 -4.00
C SER A 441 15.01 -18.01 -2.73
N VAL A 442 14.38 -19.19 -2.72
CA VAL A 442 14.81 -20.30 -1.85
C VAL A 442 15.05 -21.52 -2.72
N SER A 443 16.32 -21.87 -2.87
CA SER A 443 16.81 -23.10 -3.48
C SER A 443 16.11 -24.32 -2.85
N THR A 444 15.27 -25.03 -3.62
CA THR A 444 15.00 -26.45 -3.35
C THR A 444 14.82 -27.27 -4.63
N ARG A 445 15.71 -28.27 -4.73
CA ARG A 445 15.85 -29.41 -5.65
C ARG A 445 14.66 -29.80 -6.56
N LYS A 446 15.04 -30.07 -7.81
CA LYS A 446 14.40 -30.94 -8.82
C LYS A 446 13.42 -31.97 -8.24
N PHE A 447 12.14 -31.81 -8.59
CA PHE A 447 11.26 -32.95 -8.87
C PHE A 447 10.60 -32.71 -10.23
N ALA A 448 10.92 -33.60 -11.17
CA ALA A 448 10.20 -33.72 -12.42
C ALA A 448 8.85 -34.37 -12.14
N ARG A 449 7.75 -33.79 -12.63
CA ARG A 449 6.53 -34.51 -13.03
C ARG A 449 5.57 -33.60 -13.81
N VAL A 450 5.39 -34.01 -15.07
CA VAL A 450 4.17 -34.06 -15.89
C VAL A 450 3.36 -32.78 -16.06
N ALA A 451 3.39 -32.30 -17.30
CA ALA A 451 2.53 -31.27 -17.84
C ALA A 451 1.05 -31.69 -17.84
N GLU A 452 0.21 -30.83 -17.29
CA GLU A 452 -1.17 -30.67 -17.72
C GLU A 452 -1.39 -29.18 -18.00
N ASP A 453 -1.95 -28.90 -19.19
CA ASP A 453 -2.31 -27.56 -19.66
C ASP A 453 -3.32 -26.92 -18.70
N SER A 454 -2.94 -25.83 -18.03
CA SER A 454 -3.92 -24.91 -17.42
C SER A 454 -4.17 -23.71 -18.34
N PRO A 455 -5.44 -23.35 -18.59
CA PRO A 455 -5.79 -22.28 -19.52
C PRO A 455 -5.51 -20.90 -18.93
N ASP A 456 -5.14 -19.97 -19.82
CA ASP A 456 -5.01 -18.52 -19.68
C ASP A 456 -5.54 -17.90 -18.37
N TYR A 457 -4.62 -17.63 -17.45
CA TYR A 457 -4.82 -16.68 -16.35
C TYR A 457 -4.24 -15.29 -16.68
N HIS A 458 -3.70 -15.11 -17.89
CA HIS A 458 -2.80 -14.01 -18.26
C HIS A 458 -3.49 -12.68 -18.67
N ASP A 459 -4.81 -12.66 -18.93
CA ASP A 459 -5.50 -11.51 -19.55
C ASP A 459 -6.62 -10.88 -18.70
N LEU A 460 -6.68 -11.15 -17.39
CA LEU A 460 -7.81 -10.71 -16.56
C LEU A 460 -7.54 -9.37 -15.88
N THR A 461 -8.33 -8.36 -16.25
CA THR A 461 -8.34 -7.05 -15.56
C THR A 461 -8.64 -7.20 -14.05
N PRO A 462 -8.21 -6.27 -13.18
CA PRO A 462 -8.41 -6.38 -11.71
C PRO A 462 -9.87 -6.55 -11.28
N ARG A 463 -10.79 -5.95 -12.02
CA ARG A 463 -12.24 -6.11 -11.79
C ARG A 463 -12.71 -7.53 -12.13
N GLN A 464 -12.18 -8.12 -13.20
CA GLN A 464 -12.43 -9.52 -13.57
C GLN A 464 -11.73 -10.47 -12.60
N LEU A 465 -10.53 -10.15 -12.12
CA LEU A 465 -9.79 -10.92 -11.12
C LEU A 465 -10.52 -10.97 -9.78
N LYS A 466 -11.02 -9.83 -9.27
CA LYS A 466 -11.84 -9.80 -8.04
C LYS A 466 -13.13 -10.62 -8.20
N GLY A 467 -13.74 -10.57 -9.38
CA GLY A 467 -14.87 -11.44 -9.74
C GLY A 467 -14.48 -12.92 -9.76
N LYS A 468 -13.34 -13.26 -10.37
CA LYS A 468 -12.81 -14.63 -10.48
C LYS A 468 -12.37 -15.19 -9.14
N LEU A 469 -11.70 -14.41 -8.30
CA LEU A 469 -11.36 -14.75 -6.92
C LEU A 469 -12.63 -15.04 -6.11
N LYS A 470 -13.68 -14.25 -6.27
CA LYS A 470 -14.98 -14.52 -5.61
C LYS A 470 -15.64 -15.80 -6.12
N LEU A 471 -15.54 -16.07 -7.42
CA LEU A 471 -16.03 -17.31 -8.04
C LEU A 471 -15.24 -18.54 -7.56
N LEU A 472 -13.91 -18.44 -7.53
CA LEU A 472 -13.03 -19.49 -7.04
C LEU A 472 -13.23 -19.72 -5.54
N ASP A 473 -13.40 -18.67 -4.73
CA ASP A 473 -13.69 -18.80 -3.29
C ASP A 473 -15.02 -19.55 -3.10
N ASN A 474 -16.07 -19.19 -3.85
CA ASN A 474 -17.33 -19.94 -3.83
C ASN A 474 -17.14 -21.40 -4.27
N LYS A 475 -16.37 -21.65 -5.33
CA LYS A 475 -16.09 -22.99 -5.87
C LYS A 475 -15.28 -23.85 -4.89
N MET A 476 -14.29 -23.26 -4.22
CA MET A 476 -13.51 -23.90 -3.15
C MET A 476 -14.43 -24.37 -2.02
N TYR A 477 -15.34 -23.51 -1.57
CA TYR A 477 -16.29 -23.87 -0.52
C TYR A 477 -17.38 -24.83 -1.00
N GLU A 478 -17.73 -24.83 -2.29
CA GLU A 478 -18.60 -25.81 -2.91
C GLU A 478 -17.96 -27.20 -2.92
N HIS A 479 -16.71 -27.32 -3.39
CA HIS A 479 -15.93 -28.56 -3.31
C HIS A 479 -15.81 -29.06 -1.87
N ALA A 480 -15.50 -28.16 -0.92
CA ALA A 480 -15.45 -28.50 0.49
C ALA A 480 -16.79 -29.01 1.06
N ARG A 481 -17.93 -28.46 0.60
CA ARG A 481 -19.28 -28.94 0.95
C ARG A 481 -19.60 -30.30 0.33
N ASN A 482 -19.09 -30.55 -0.87
CA ASN A 482 -19.26 -31.81 -1.59
C ASN A 482 -18.28 -32.91 -1.14
N LEU A 483 -17.43 -32.63 -0.15
CA LEU A 483 -16.38 -33.53 0.38
C LEU A 483 -15.26 -33.83 -0.63
N GLU A 484 -15.10 -32.97 -1.63
CA GLU A 484 -14.05 -32.99 -2.67
C GLU A 484 -12.84 -32.18 -2.16
N PHE A 485 -12.15 -32.73 -1.14
CA PHE A 485 -11.12 -32.00 -0.40
C PHE A 485 -9.84 -31.74 -1.21
N GLU A 486 -9.49 -32.63 -2.14
CA GLU A 486 -8.32 -32.47 -3.00
C GLU A 486 -8.55 -31.32 -4.00
N GLU A 487 -9.76 -31.24 -4.56
CA GLU A 487 -10.20 -30.18 -5.45
C GLU A 487 -10.35 -28.85 -4.69
N ALA A 488 -10.89 -28.86 -3.47
CA ALA A 488 -10.95 -27.67 -2.62
C ALA A 488 -9.55 -27.15 -2.28
N ALA A 489 -8.60 -28.03 -1.95
CA ALA A 489 -7.22 -27.66 -1.71
C ALA A 489 -6.54 -27.11 -2.97
N ALA A 490 -6.76 -27.73 -4.14
CA ALA A 490 -6.24 -27.24 -5.41
C ALA A 490 -6.77 -25.84 -5.76
N VAL A 491 -8.08 -25.60 -5.58
CA VAL A 491 -8.68 -24.28 -5.78
C VAL A 491 -8.19 -23.27 -4.74
N ARG A 492 -7.93 -23.66 -3.49
CA ARG A 492 -7.29 -22.78 -2.50
C ARG A 492 -5.89 -22.38 -2.94
N ASP A 493 -5.08 -23.34 -3.37
CA ASP A 493 -3.72 -23.09 -3.80
C ASP A 493 -3.71 -22.21 -5.06
N GLU A 494 -4.72 -22.35 -5.94
CA GLU A 494 -4.98 -21.45 -7.06
C GLU A 494 -5.38 -20.03 -6.60
N ILE A 495 -6.33 -19.90 -5.65
CA ILE A 495 -6.71 -18.62 -5.04
C ILE A 495 -5.51 -17.96 -4.39
N GLU A 496 -4.65 -18.73 -3.71
CA GLU A 496 -3.48 -18.19 -3.04
C GLU A 496 -2.43 -17.72 -4.04
N LYS A 497 -2.22 -18.47 -5.13
CA LYS A 497 -1.40 -17.99 -6.26
C LYS A 497 -1.94 -16.67 -6.79
N LEU A 498 -3.26 -16.58 -7.04
CA LEU A 498 -3.91 -15.36 -7.55
C LEU A 498 -3.92 -14.19 -6.54
N LYS A 499 -4.09 -14.46 -5.24
CA LYS A 499 -4.03 -13.44 -4.18
C LYS A 499 -2.62 -12.95 -3.93
N LYS A 500 -1.62 -13.83 -4.00
CA LYS A 500 -0.21 -13.43 -3.92
C LYS A 500 0.17 -12.55 -5.09
N ILE A 501 -0.31 -12.87 -6.30
CA ILE A 501 -0.16 -12.00 -7.47
C ILE A 501 -0.73 -10.60 -7.17
N HIS A 502 -1.89 -10.51 -6.51
CA HIS A 502 -2.57 -9.23 -6.25
C HIS A 502 -2.04 -8.40 -5.05
N TYR A 503 -1.67 -9.02 -3.92
CA TYR A 503 -1.21 -8.28 -2.72
C TYR A 503 0.15 -7.58 -2.92
N LEU A 504 0.91 -8.00 -3.93
CA LEU A 504 2.15 -7.36 -4.37
C LEU A 504 1.92 -6.19 -5.35
N GLU A 505 0.65 -5.89 -5.71
CA GLU A 505 0.25 -4.75 -6.56
C GLU A 505 -0.17 -3.52 -5.73
N GLU A 506 -0.50 -3.68 -4.44
CA GLU A 506 -0.95 -2.60 -3.53
C GLU A 506 0.11 -2.10 -2.52
N ALA A 507 1.21 -2.83 -2.36
CA ALA A 507 2.39 -2.44 -1.56
C ALA A 507 3.59 -2.21 -2.48
#